data_AF-A0AAT9K2T3-F1
#
_entry.id   AF-A0AAT9K2T3-F1
#
_cell.length_a   1.000
_cell.length_b   1.000
_cell.length_c   1.000
_cell.angle_alpha   90.00
_cell.angle_beta   90.00
_cell.angle_gamma   90.00
#
_symmetry.space_group_name_H-M   'P 1'
#
loop_
_entity.id
_entity.type
_entity.pdbx_description
1 polymer ?
#
loop_
_entity_poly.entity_id
_entity_poly.type
_entity_poly.pdbx_seq_one_letter_code
_entity_poly.pdbx_strand_id
1 'polypeptide(L)'
;MRFNRRWRYGLGLSALLIVLGVQGRQQWQQQRWADTLGITASALPSDRLVTLADWQRRLEPRQFTPNQQQQLQPLLIRLQRLGISVELEAEPHDRYAGLWLPSQRQIRLNPRLLRSPTALLHSLSHESVHVAQSCRSNFLWGYSPVPLGLPTTPAARQRVDRSLLYQNYPGDRRVEYEAHTYAQQPEQVVQILNETCPES
;
A
#
# COMPACT_ATOMS: atom_id res chain seq x y z
N MET A 1 16.98 -59.98 14.42
CA MET A 1 15.76 -59.18 14.72
C MET A 1 15.42 -58.34 13.51
N ARG A 2 14.22 -58.48 12.96
CA ARG A 2 13.71 -57.72 11.81
C ARG A 2 13.32 -56.31 12.29
N PHE A 3 13.83 -55.26 11.64
CA PHE A 3 13.21 -53.93 11.70
C PHE A 3 12.86 -53.47 10.29
N ASN A 4 11.55 -53.45 10.08
CA ASN A 4 10.86 -52.89 8.93
C ASN A 4 10.64 -51.40 9.22
N ARG A 5 11.14 -50.47 8.40
CA ARG A 5 10.66 -49.08 8.39
C ARG A 5 10.61 -48.56 6.95
N ARG A 6 9.46 -48.82 6.32
CA ARG A 6 8.80 -47.89 5.38
C ARG A 6 8.70 -46.50 6.02
N TRP A 7 8.53 -45.49 5.16
CA TRP A 7 8.22 -44.06 5.37
C TRP A 7 9.31 -43.13 4.79
N ARG A 8 9.32 -43.04 3.45
CA ARG A 8 10.04 -42.01 2.68
C ARG A 8 9.18 -41.49 1.51
N TYR A 9 7.89 -41.23 1.72
CA TYR A 9 7.05 -40.57 0.71
C TYR A 9 5.93 -39.77 1.39
N GLY A 10 6.28 -38.63 2.00
CA GLY A 10 5.29 -37.73 2.64
C GLY A 10 5.51 -36.25 2.38
N LEU A 11 6.70 -35.84 1.91
CA LEU A 11 7.06 -34.42 1.75
C LEU A 11 6.85 -33.86 0.33
N GLY A 12 6.60 -34.72 -0.66
CA GLY A 12 6.46 -34.29 -2.07
C GLY A 12 5.08 -33.79 -2.47
N LEU A 13 4.01 -34.42 -1.96
CA LEU A 13 2.62 -34.11 -2.36
C LEU A 13 2.10 -32.79 -1.77
N SER A 14 2.44 -32.49 -0.52
CA SER A 14 2.02 -31.25 0.15
C SER A 14 2.67 -30.02 -0.47
N ALA A 15 3.95 -30.09 -0.82
CA ALA A 15 4.64 -29.00 -1.52
C ALA A 15 4.07 -28.78 -2.94
N LEU A 16 3.76 -29.85 -3.67
CA LEU A 16 3.16 -29.76 -5.00
C LEU A 16 1.77 -29.09 -4.97
N LEU A 17 0.92 -29.45 -3.99
CA LEU A 17 -0.42 -28.88 -3.82
C LEU A 17 -0.36 -27.39 -3.40
N ILE A 18 0.59 -27.01 -2.56
CA ILE A 18 0.82 -25.60 -2.18
C ILE A 18 1.28 -24.79 -3.40
N VAL A 19 2.21 -25.31 -4.19
CA VAL A 19 2.71 -24.62 -5.40
C VAL A 19 1.59 -24.47 -6.44
N LEU A 20 0.80 -25.52 -6.69
CA LEU A 20 -0.34 -25.46 -7.61
C LEU A 20 -1.43 -24.49 -7.13
N GLY A 21 -1.72 -24.44 -5.83
CA GLY A 21 -2.68 -23.50 -5.24
C GLY A 21 -2.23 -22.04 -5.34
N VAL A 22 -0.95 -21.75 -5.10
CA VAL A 22 -0.37 -20.40 -5.24
C VAL A 22 -0.37 -19.96 -6.70
N GLN A 23 0.03 -20.84 -7.63
CA GLN A 23 0.02 -20.55 -9.06
C GLN A 23 -1.40 -20.29 -9.60
N GLY A 24 -2.37 -21.12 -9.22
CA GLY A 24 -3.76 -20.95 -9.64
C GLY A 24 -4.37 -19.64 -9.14
N ARG A 25 -4.07 -19.23 -7.90
CA ARG A 25 -4.52 -17.94 -7.34
C ARG A 25 -3.91 -16.75 -8.08
N GLN A 26 -2.62 -16.80 -8.37
CA GLN A 26 -1.92 -15.75 -9.12
C GLN A 26 -2.48 -15.60 -10.53
N GLN A 27 -2.68 -16.71 -11.23
CA GLN A 27 -3.19 -16.73 -12.60
C GLN A 27 -4.63 -16.18 -12.67
N TRP A 28 -5.47 -16.50 -11.67
CA TRP A 28 -6.80 -15.94 -11.53
C TRP A 28 -6.79 -14.41 -11.30
N GLN A 29 -5.91 -13.92 -10.42
CA GLN A 29 -5.77 -12.48 -10.17
C GLN A 29 -5.32 -11.72 -11.43
N GLN A 30 -4.37 -12.27 -12.18
CA GLN A 30 -3.91 -11.69 -13.44
C GLN A 30 -5.04 -11.57 -14.46
N GLN A 31 -5.84 -12.63 -14.62
CA GLN A 31 -6.98 -12.60 -15.54
C GLN A 31 -7.98 -11.51 -15.14
N ARG A 32 -8.33 -11.44 -13.85
CA ARG A 32 -9.21 -10.39 -13.31
C ARG A 32 -8.67 -8.97 -13.55
N TRP A 33 -7.37 -8.76 -13.36
CA TRP A 33 -6.75 -7.45 -13.62
C TRP A 33 -6.69 -7.13 -15.11
N ALA A 34 -6.39 -8.10 -15.97
CA ALA A 34 -6.44 -7.90 -17.42
C ALA A 34 -7.84 -7.49 -17.87
N ASP A 35 -8.87 -8.22 -17.43
CA ASP A 35 -10.26 -7.98 -17.79
C ASP A 35 -10.76 -6.62 -17.28
N THR A 36 -10.38 -6.23 -16.05
CA THR A 36 -10.90 -5.01 -15.41
C THR A 36 -10.07 -3.78 -15.73
N LEU A 37 -8.74 -3.93 -15.83
CA LEU A 37 -7.78 -2.82 -15.92
C LEU A 37 -7.24 -2.60 -17.32
N GLY A 38 -7.28 -3.61 -18.19
CA GLY A 38 -6.58 -3.61 -19.48
C GLY A 38 -5.05 -3.69 -19.31
N ILE A 39 -4.58 -4.24 -18.20
CA ILE A 39 -3.17 -4.37 -17.85
C ILE A 39 -2.83 -5.87 -17.81
N THR A 40 -1.91 -6.32 -18.65
CA THR A 40 -1.49 -7.72 -18.77
C THR A 40 -0.27 -8.05 -17.88
N ALA A 41 0.03 -7.20 -16.90
CA ALA A 41 1.25 -7.29 -16.09
C ALA A 41 1.43 -8.69 -15.48
N SER A 42 2.61 -9.27 -15.71
CA SER A 42 3.00 -10.58 -15.20
C SER A 42 3.00 -10.60 -13.67
N ALA A 43 2.53 -11.71 -13.08
CA ALA A 43 2.64 -11.98 -11.65
C ALA A 43 4.12 -12.14 -11.32
N LEU A 44 4.71 -11.13 -10.69
CA LEU A 44 6.05 -11.25 -10.14
C LEU A 44 5.97 -11.82 -8.71
N PRO A 45 6.89 -12.70 -8.33
CA PRO A 45 6.93 -13.27 -6.99
C PRO A 45 7.35 -12.19 -5.99
N SER A 46 6.37 -11.57 -5.32
CA SER A 46 6.35 -11.31 -3.88
C SER A 46 5.23 -10.34 -3.53
N ASP A 47 4.59 -10.62 -2.40
CA ASP A 47 3.60 -9.78 -1.72
C ASP A 47 4.25 -8.56 -1.03
N ARG A 48 5.43 -8.08 -1.47
CA ARG A 48 6.03 -6.85 -0.91
C ARG A 48 6.58 -5.98 -2.04
N LEU A 49 5.88 -4.90 -2.33
CA LEU A 49 6.31 -3.90 -3.31
C LEU A 49 7.26 -2.93 -2.61
N VAL A 50 8.47 -3.39 -2.34
CA VAL A 50 9.44 -2.71 -1.46
C VAL A 50 10.22 -1.63 -2.23
N THR A 51 10.57 -1.90 -3.49
CA THR A 51 11.48 -1.04 -4.26
C THR A 51 10.76 -0.30 -5.38
N LEU A 52 11.35 0.81 -5.84
CA LEU A 52 10.89 1.51 -7.03
C LEU A 52 10.80 0.57 -8.25
N ALA A 53 11.76 -0.36 -8.39
CA ALA A 53 11.78 -1.34 -9.47
C ALA A 53 10.60 -2.32 -9.41
N ASP A 54 10.13 -2.67 -8.21
CA ASP A 54 8.93 -3.50 -8.04
C ASP A 54 7.70 -2.79 -8.59
N TRP A 55 7.53 -1.52 -8.22
CA TRP A 55 6.40 -0.70 -8.69
C TRP A 55 6.47 -0.41 -10.19
N GLN A 56 7.65 -0.12 -10.72
CA GLN A 56 7.86 0.15 -12.14
C GLN A 56 7.45 -1.06 -12.99
N ARG A 57 7.80 -2.28 -12.57
CA ARG A 57 7.37 -3.51 -13.25
C ARG A 57 5.85 -3.72 -13.26
N ARG A 58 5.13 -3.23 -12.24
CA ARG A 58 3.66 -3.34 -12.18
C ARG A 58 2.93 -2.29 -13.03
N LEU A 59 3.60 -1.21 -13.41
CA LEU A 59 3.01 -0.14 -14.20
C LEU A 59 3.09 -0.39 -15.72
N GLU A 60 3.93 -1.32 -16.18
CA GLU A 60 4.18 -1.52 -17.62
C GLU A 60 2.89 -1.69 -18.45
N PRO A 61 2.80 -1.05 -19.63
CA PRO A 61 3.85 -0.28 -20.32
C PRO A 61 4.02 1.16 -19.80
N ARG A 62 3.26 1.60 -18.79
CA ARG A 62 3.40 2.92 -18.18
C ARG A 62 4.63 2.95 -17.27
N GLN A 63 5.19 4.15 -17.08
CA GLN A 63 6.37 4.35 -16.25
C GLN A 63 6.25 5.60 -15.41
N PHE A 64 6.87 5.59 -14.25
CA PHE A 64 7.11 6.82 -13.50
C PHE A 64 8.06 7.71 -14.29
N THR A 65 7.75 9.00 -14.38
CA THR A 65 8.71 9.98 -14.90
C THR A 65 9.93 10.08 -13.96
N PRO A 66 11.09 10.57 -14.43
CA PRO A 66 12.26 10.75 -13.56
C PRO A 66 11.95 11.56 -12.29
N ASN A 67 11.12 12.60 -12.39
CA ASN A 67 10.67 13.37 -11.23
C ASN A 67 9.85 12.52 -10.25
N GLN A 68 8.89 11.74 -10.75
CA GLN A 68 8.10 10.84 -9.91
C GLN A 68 8.95 9.76 -9.24
N GLN A 69 10.00 9.28 -9.90
CA GLN A 69 10.96 8.33 -9.32
C GLN A 69 11.73 8.98 -8.16
N GLN A 70 12.21 10.22 -8.35
CA GLN A 70 12.89 11.00 -7.31
C GLN A 70 12.00 11.29 -6.09
N GLN A 71 10.70 11.45 -6.31
CA GLN A 71 9.71 11.67 -5.25
C GLN A 71 9.29 10.38 -4.54
N LEU A 72 9.08 9.29 -5.28
CA LEU A 72 8.60 8.01 -4.76
C LEU A 72 9.67 7.25 -3.99
N GLN A 73 10.91 7.26 -4.48
CA GLN A 73 11.99 6.45 -3.91
C GLN A 73 12.29 6.80 -2.43
N PRO A 74 12.45 8.08 -2.03
CA PRO A 74 12.66 8.44 -0.63
C PRO A 74 11.49 8.03 0.27
N LEU A 75 10.26 8.14 -0.23
CA LEU A 75 9.07 7.75 0.51
C LEU A 75 9.03 6.24 0.77
N LEU A 76 9.30 5.42 -0.25
CA LEU A 76 9.38 3.96 -0.10
C LEU A 76 10.51 3.55 0.87
N ILE A 77 11.69 4.15 0.75
CA ILE A 77 12.82 3.90 1.67
C ILE A 77 12.42 4.25 3.10
N ARG A 78 11.74 5.38 3.30
CA ARG A 78 11.34 5.83 4.64
C ARG A 78 10.31 4.88 5.27
N LEU A 79 9.27 4.50 4.53
CA LEU A 79 8.27 3.53 4.98
C LEU A 79 8.92 2.18 5.32
N GLN A 80 9.87 1.72 4.48
CA GLN A 80 10.61 0.49 4.71
C GLN A 80 11.41 0.53 6.03
N ARG A 81 12.09 1.65 6.34
CA ARG A 81 12.83 1.82 7.60
C ARG A 81 11.93 1.81 8.83
N LEU A 82 10.69 2.28 8.69
CA LEU A 82 9.65 2.20 9.72
C LEU A 82 9.04 0.78 9.84
N GLY A 83 9.48 -0.18 9.02
CA GLY A 83 8.94 -1.53 9.00
C GLY A 83 7.53 -1.62 8.43
N ILE A 84 7.16 -0.69 7.55
CA ILE A 84 5.85 -0.62 6.92
C ILE A 84 5.89 -1.29 5.55
N SER A 85 4.99 -2.23 5.30
CA SER A 85 4.82 -2.81 3.96
C SER A 85 3.85 -1.99 3.13
N VAL A 86 4.13 -1.88 1.83
CA VAL A 86 3.22 -1.30 0.83
C VAL A 86 2.88 -2.38 -0.18
N GLU A 87 1.59 -2.62 -0.39
CA GLU A 87 1.10 -3.77 -1.16
C GLU A 87 -0.09 -3.37 -2.03
N LEU A 88 -0.30 -4.12 -3.11
CA LEU A 88 -1.52 -4.02 -3.90
C LEU A 88 -2.57 -4.98 -3.34
N GLU A 89 -3.82 -4.54 -3.30
CA GLU A 89 -4.93 -5.42 -2.97
C GLU A 89 -5.12 -6.50 -4.04
N ALA A 90 -5.76 -7.60 -3.66
CA ALA A 90 -6.04 -8.69 -4.59
C ALA A 90 -6.97 -8.28 -5.74
N GLU A 91 -7.98 -7.46 -5.45
CA GLU A 91 -9.06 -7.15 -6.38
C GLU A 91 -9.26 -5.64 -6.55
N PRO A 92 -9.40 -5.15 -7.80
CA PRO A 92 -9.76 -3.75 -8.05
C PRO A 92 -11.22 -3.48 -7.64
N HIS A 93 -11.46 -2.31 -7.04
CA HIS A 93 -12.82 -1.89 -6.65
C HIS A 93 -13.04 -0.37 -6.64
N ASP A 94 -14.26 0.08 -6.38
CA ASP A 94 -14.67 1.50 -6.38
C ASP A 94 -14.68 2.18 -4.99
N ARG A 95 -14.29 1.46 -3.93
CA ARG A 95 -14.48 1.94 -2.54
C ARG A 95 -13.46 3.00 -2.11
N TYR A 96 -12.17 2.71 -2.27
CA TYR A 96 -11.05 3.57 -1.89
C TYR A 96 -9.85 3.33 -2.79
N ALA A 97 -8.92 4.30 -2.79
CA ALA A 97 -7.67 4.23 -3.55
C ALA A 97 -6.54 3.59 -2.74
N GLY A 98 -6.46 3.92 -1.46
CA GLY A 98 -5.51 3.34 -0.51
C GLY A 98 -6.16 3.12 0.85
N LEU A 99 -5.49 2.33 1.69
CA LEU A 99 -5.86 2.10 3.07
C LEU A 99 -4.63 1.82 3.91
N TRP A 100 -4.39 2.66 4.91
CA TRP A 100 -3.48 2.39 6.01
C TRP A 100 -4.11 1.45 7.05
N LEU A 101 -3.38 0.38 7.41
CA LEU A 101 -3.76 -0.62 8.41
C LEU A 101 -2.76 -0.59 9.57
N PRO A 102 -3.01 0.20 10.63
CA PRO A 102 -2.05 0.41 11.72
C PRO A 102 -1.60 -0.87 12.43
N SER A 103 -2.52 -1.80 12.68
CA SER A 103 -2.25 -3.06 13.40
C SER A 103 -1.39 -4.03 12.59
N GLN A 104 -1.37 -3.89 11.25
CA GLN A 104 -0.61 -4.74 10.34
C GLN A 104 0.67 -4.06 9.84
N ARG A 105 0.88 -2.79 10.20
CA ARG A 105 1.93 -1.92 9.62
C ARG A 105 1.95 -1.99 8.09
N GLN A 106 0.78 -1.88 7.48
CA GLN A 106 0.60 -2.13 6.06
C GLN A 106 -0.20 -1.03 5.39
N ILE A 107 0.28 -0.53 4.27
CA ILE A 107 -0.49 0.26 3.31
C ILE A 107 -0.96 -0.66 2.20
N ARG A 108 -2.26 -0.72 1.97
CA ARG A 108 -2.87 -1.42 0.83
C ARG A 108 -3.33 -0.42 -0.21
N LEU A 109 -2.93 -0.63 -1.45
CA LEU A 109 -3.29 0.22 -2.58
C LEU A 109 -4.17 -0.55 -3.56
N ASN A 110 -5.20 0.12 -4.06
CA ASN A 110 -6.11 -0.44 -5.04
C ASN A 110 -5.39 -0.64 -6.39
N PRO A 111 -5.46 -1.83 -7.01
CA PRO A 111 -4.83 -2.11 -8.31
C PRO A 111 -5.19 -1.14 -9.44
N ARG A 112 -6.34 -0.47 -9.37
CA ARG A 112 -6.73 0.55 -10.36
C ARG A 112 -5.74 1.71 -10.46
N LEU A 113 -4.99 1.99 -9.39
CA LEU A 113 -3.94 3.01 -9.38
C LEU A 113 -2.83 2.72 -10.38
N LEU A 114 -2.63 1.47 -10.80
CA LEU A 114 -1.66 1.13 -11.83
C LEU A 114 -1.96 1.77 -13.20
N ARG A 115 -3.17 2.30 -13.41
CA ARG A 115 -3.51 3.06 -14.62
C ARG A 115 -2.89 4.46 -14.66
N SER A 116 -2.45 4.99 -13.51
CA SER A 116 -1.91 6.35 -13.40
C SER A 116 -0.79 6.42 -12.35
N PRO A 117 0.49 6.51 -12.79
CA PRO A 117 1.63 6.70 -11.90
C PRO A 117 1.45 7.89 -10.94
N THR A 118 0.85 8.98 -11.42
CA THR A 118 0.52 10.16 -10.61
C THR A 118 -0.49 9.85 -9.52
N ALA A 119 -1.59 9.16 -9.84
CA ALA A 119 -2.60 8.80 -8.84
C ALA A 119 -2.04 7.84 -7.78
N LEU A 120 -1.16 6.91 -8.20
CA LEU A 120 -0.47 6.00 -7.31
C LEU A 120 0.42 6.75 -6.32
N LEU A 121 1.29 7.64 -6.80
CA LEU A 121 2.15 8.45 -5.93
C LEU A 121 1.33 9.31 -4.96
N HIS A 122 0.25 9.93 -5.45
CA HIS A 122 -0.60 10.75 -4.59
C HIS A 122 -1.31 9.93 -3.50
N SER A 123 -1.81 8.75 -3.86
CA SER A 123 -2.48 7.85 -2.91
C SER A 123 -1.48 7.34 -1.87
N LEU A 124 -0.28 6.93 -2.28
CA LEU A 124 0.75 6.50 -1.33
C LEU A 124 1.18 7.63 -0.38
N SER A 125 1.32 8.85 -0.90
CA SER A 125 1.65 10.03 -0.08
C SER A 125 0.55 10.30 0.94
N HIS A 126 -0.72 10.20 0.54
CA HIS A 126 -1.88 10.34 1.42
C HIS A 126 -1.87 9.30 2.55
N GLU A 127 -1.74 8.00 2.22
CA GLU A 127 -1.68 6.93 3.24
C GLU A 127 -0.46 7.08 4.17
N SER A 128 0.63 7.64 3.66
CA SER A 128 1.83 7.91 4.45
C SER A 128 1.66 9.03 5.47
N VAL A 129 0.72 9.97 5.25
CA VAL A 129 0.32 10.93 6.30
C VAL A 129 -0.43 10.21 7.41
N HIS A 130 -1.27 9.22 7.10
CA HIS A 130 -1.93 8.40 8.12
C HIS A 130 -0.96 7.57 8.95
N VAL A 131 0.14 7.12 8.36
CA VAL A 131 1.26 6.53 9.10
C VAL A 131 1.81 7.52 10.13
N ALA A 132 2.15 8.74 9.71
CA ALA A 132 2.67 9.78 10.61
C ALA A 132 1.69 10.12 11.75
N GLN A 133 0.41 10.27 11.41
CA GLN A 133 -0.69 10.46 12.36
C GLN A 133 -0.82 9.30 13.36
N SER A 134 -0.51 8.08 12.95
CA SER A 134 -0.49 6.92 13.84
C SER A 134 0.74 6.92 14.76
N CYS A 135 1.91 7.32 14.28
CA CYS A 135 3.12 7.44 15.12
C CYS A 135 2.92 8.43 16.28
N ARG A 136 2.24 9.56 16.02
CA ARG A 136 1.95 10.60 17.03
C ARG A 136 1.15 10.09 18.23
N SER A 137 0.38 9.01 18.06
CA SER A 137 -0.40 8.38 19.13
C SER A 137 0.44 7.57 20.14
N ASN A 138 1.78 7.73 20.13
CA ASN A 138 2.77 7.04 20.97
C ASN A 138 3.02 5.55 20.62
N PHE A 139 3.21 5.24 19.34
CA PHE A 139 3.70 3.92 18.86
C PHE A 139 2.88 2.69 19.23
N LEU A 140 1.66 2.86 19.72
CA LEU A 140 0.73 1.75 19.87
C LEU A 140 0.17 1.42 18.48
N TRP A 141 0.96 0.71 17.68
CA TRP A 141 0.55 0.15 16.40
C TRP A 141 -0.77 -0.62 16.60
N GLY A 142 -1.88 -0.05 16.13
CA GLY A 142 -3.22 -0.57 16.39
C GLY A 142 -4.30 0.47 16.70
N TYR A 143 -3.95 1.72 17.02
CA TYR A 143 -4.94 2.81 17.19
C TYR A 143 -5.21 3.58 15.90
N SER A 144 -6.40 4.17 15.81
CA SER A 144 -6.81 5.03 14.69
C SER A 144 -5.89 6.27 14.59
N PRO A 145 -5.57 6.73 13.36
CA PRO A 145 -4.83 7.97 13.14
C PRO A 145 -5.46 9.16 13.89
N VAL A 146 -4.63 10.04 14.46
CA VAL A 146 -5.06 11.29 15.09
C VAL A 146 -4.47 12.49 14.36
N PRO A 147 -5.13 13.67 14.33
CA PRO A 147 -4.59 14.84 13.65
C PRO A 147 -3.21 15.22 14.19
N LEU A 148 -2.30 15.59 13.28
CA LEU A 148 -0.97 16.09 13.60
C LEU A 148 -0.97 17.60 13.88
N GLY A 149 -2.07 18.30 13.57
CA GLY A 149 -2.15 19.76 13.62
C GLY A 149 -1.55 20.43 12.39
N LEU A 150 -1.38 19.69 11.29
CA LEU A 150 -0.82 20.22 10.05
C LEU A 150 -1.77 21.27 9.42
N PRO A 151 -1.24 22.28 8.71
CA PRO A 151 -2.03 23.17 7.89
C PRO A 151 -2.92 22.40 6.90
N THR A 152 -4.15 22.89 6.68
CA THR A 152 -5.09 22.28 5.73
C THR A 152 -5.54 23.29 4.68
N THR A 153 -5.74 22.83 3.45
CA THR A 153 -6.19 23.68 2.34
C THR A 153 -7.73 23.66 2.18
N PRO A 154 -8.34 24.73 1.65
CA PRO A 154 -9.77 24.73 1.31
C PRO A 154 -10.15 23.59 0.36
N ALA A 155 -9.30 23.29 -0.63
CA ALA A 155 -9.52 22.22 -1.59
C ALA A 155 -9.55 20.83 -0.94
N ALA A 156 -8.64 20.56 0.01
CA ALA A 156 -8.64 19.31 0.77
C ALA A 156 -9.91 19.16 1.62
N ARG A 157 -10.31 20.22 2.33
CA ARG A 157 -11.55 20.23 3.12
C ARG A 157 -12.78 19.96 2.25
N GLN A 158 -12.91 20.69 1.15
CA GLN A 158 -14.00 20.53 0.19
C GLN A 158 -14.04 19.11 -0.41
N ARG A 159 -12.89 18.53 -0.75
CA ARG A 159 -12.79 17.15 -1.26
C ARG A 159 -13.33 16.15 -0.25
N VAL A 160 -12.93 16.28 1.01
CA VAL A 160 -13.36 15.38 2.08
C VAL A 160 -14.85 15.56 2.38
N ASP A 161 -15.30 16.80 2.57
CA ASP A 161 -16.69 17.10 2.97
C ASP A 161 -17.73 16.71 1.93
N ARG A 162 -17.37 16.74 0.64
CA ARG A 162 -18.26 16.34 -0.46
C ARG A 162 -18.20 14.85 -0.79
N SER A 163 -17.25 14.11 -0.24
CA SER A 163 -17.09 12.69 -0.54
C SER A 163 -18.10 11.86 0.23
N LEU A 164 -18.88 11.04 -0.48
CA LEU A 164 -19.77 10.04 0.13
C LEU A 164 -19.00 9.07 1.05
N LEU A 165 -17.71 8.80 0.73
CA LEU A 165 -16.85 7.95 1.54
C LEU A 165 -16.68 8.47 2.98
N TYR A 166 -16.64 9.80 3.15
CA TYR A 166 -16.37 10.43 4.45
C TYR A 166 -17.62 10.99 5.14
N GLN A 167 -18.80 10.90 4.51
CA GLN A 167 -20.05 11.40 5.11
C GLN A 167 -20.36 10.73 6.45
N ASN A 168 -20.08 9.43 6.55
CA ASN A 168 -20.27 8.62 7.76
C ASN A 168 -18.92 8.29 8.45
N TYR A 169 -17.86 9.04 8.18
CA TYR A 169 -16.56 8.78 8.80
C TYR A 169 -16.66 8.99 10.32
N PRO A 170 -16.44 7.95 11.14
CA PRO A 170 -16.64 8.03 12.59
C PRO A 170 -15.48 8.74 13.31
N GLY A 171 -14.36 9.02 12.61
CA GLY A 171 -13.20 9.70 13.17
C GLY A 171 -13.22 11.21 12.96
N ASP A 172 -12.20 11.89 13.51
CA ASP A 172 -12.01 13.32 13.27
C ASP A 172 -11.68 13.57 11.78
N ARG A 173 -12.53 14.30 11.07
CA ARG A 173 -12.33 14.65 9.65
C ARG A 173 -11.04 15.42 9.39
N ARG A 174 -10.47 16.06 10.42
CA ARG A 174 -9.18 16.75 10.30
C ARG A 174 -8.05 15.81 9.92
N VAL A 175 -8.13 14.54 10.33
CA VAL A 175 -7.21 13.47 9.88
C VAL A 175 -7.14 13.42 8.35
N GLU A 176 -8.30 13.39 7.70
CA GLU A 176 -8.43 13.35 6.25
C GLU A 176 -8.05 14.68 5.60
N TYR A 177 -8.42 15.81 6.19
CA TYR A 177 -8.05 17.12 5.65
C TYR A 177 -6.53 17.31 5.55
N GLU A 178 -5.80 16.87 6.58
CA GLU A 178 -4.34 16.88 6.58
C GLU A 178 -3.79 15.96 5.49
N ALA A 179 -4.23 14.69 5.46
CA ALA A 179 -3.76 13.72 4.48
C ALA A 179 -4.04 14.14 3.02
N HIS A 180 -5.23 14.70 2.72
CA HIS A 180 -5.54 15.24 1.38
C HIS A 180 -4.75 16.50 1.03
N THR A 181 -4.32 17.30 2.03
CA THR A 181 -3.51 18.51 1.78
C THR A 181 -2.10 18.15 1.29
N TYR A 182 -1.50 17.09 1.83
CA TYR A 182 -0.12 16.69 1.51
C TYR A 182 -0.04 15.55 0.47
N ALA A 183 -1.17 15.06 -0.05
CA ALA A 183 -1.20 13.98 -1.03
C ALA A 183 -0.37 14.28 -2.31
N GLN A 184 -0.19 15.55 -2.69
CA GLN A 184 0.61 15.94 -3.87
C GLN A 184 2.02 16.44 -3.51
N GLN A 185 2.44 16.22 -2.27
CA GLN A 185 3.64 16.80 -1.67
C GLN A 185 4.53 15.70 -1.06
N PRO A 186 4.97 14.69 -1.85
CA PRO A 186 5.66 13.50 -1.32
C PRO A 186 6.94 13.82 -0.55
N GLU A 187 7.68 14.86 -0.94
CA GLU A 187 8.88 15.31 -0.23
C GLU A 187 8.55 15.84 1.17
N GLN A 188 7.49 16.65 1.29
CA GLN A 188 6.99 17.12 2.59
C GLN A 188 6.44 15.97 3.43
N VAL A 189 5.80 14.97 2.82
CA VAL A 189 5.36 13.75 3.53
C VAL A 189 6.55 13.00 4.15
N VAL A 190 7.67 12.89 3.44
CA VAL A 190 8.91 12.31 4.00
C VAL A 190 9.40 13.12 5.20
N GLN A 191 9.37 14.45 5.13
CA GLN A 191 9.73 15.31 6.27
C GLN A 191 8.80 15.08 7.47
N ILE A 192 7.49 15.05 7.25
CA ILE A 192 6.49 14.75 8.29
C ILE A 192 6.77 13.39 8.94
N LEU A 193 7.07 12.36 8.16
CA LEU A 193 7.44 11.03 8.68
C LEU A 193 8.75 11.05 9.49
N ASN A 194 9.73 11.88 9.10
CA ASN A 194 10.98 12.03 9.85
C ASN A 194 10.76 12.67 11.22
N GLU A 195 9.89 13.67 11.29
CA GLU A 195 9.61 14.41 12.51
C GLU A 195 8.71 13.63 13.49
N THR A 196 7.78 12.83 12.97
CA THR A 196 6.73 12.19 13.77
C THR A 196 7.00 10.73 14.12
N CYS A 197 7.82 10.03 13.35
CA CYS A 197 8.10 8.60 13.50
C CYS A 197 9.60 8.34 13.74
N PRO A 198 10.16 8.46 14.95
CA PRO A 198 11.53 8.02 15.24
C PRO A 198 11.77 6.57 14.81
N GLU A 199 12.97 6.31 14.30
CA GLU A 199 13.45 4.95 14.03
C GLU A 199 13.68 4.24 15.37
N SER A 200 13.19 3.01 15.48
CA SER A 200 13.39 2.14 16.65
C SER A 200 14.75 1.45 16.61
#